data_AF-A0A923QZV9-F1
#
_entry.id   AF-A0A923QZV9-F1
#
_cell.length_a   1.000
_cell.length_b   1.000
_cell.length_c   1.000
_cell.angle_alpha   90.00
_cell.angle_beta   90.00
_cell.angle_gamma   90.00
#
_symmetry.space_group_name_H-M   'P 1'
#
loop_
_entity.id
_entity.type
_entity.pdbx_description
1 polymer ?
#
loop_
_entity_poly.entity_id
_entity_poly.type
_entity_poly.pdbx_seq_one_letter_code
_entity_poly.pdbx_strand_id
1 'polypeptide(L)' 'MDEKNLATWVIKLADYKEVNEILIPTSFDVLWRLEKGDFSYARFNLKNIEYNNPKAF' A
#
# COMPACT_ATOMS: atom_id res chain seq x y z
N MET A 1 -1.36 -16.14 22.68
CA MET A 1 -0.76 -15.13 21.79
C MET A 1 -1.41 -13.82 22.20
N ASP A 2 -0.75 -13.05 23.06
CA ASP A 2 -1.37 -11.92 23.72
C ASP A 2 -1.59 -10.77 22.73
N GLU A 3 -2.84 -10.30 22.64
CA GLU A 3 -3.27 -9.19 21.76
C GLU A 3 -2.47 -7.89 21.96
N LYS A 4 -1.69 -7.78 23.05
CA LYS A 4 -0.89 -6.59 23.40
C LYS A 4 0.46 -6.46 22.67
N ASN A 5 0.86 -7.46 21.88
CA ASN A 5 2.17 -7.48 21.18
C ASN A 5 2.05 -7.52 19.65
N LEU A 6 0.98 -6.97 19.07
CA LEU A 6 0.90 -6.83 17.62
C LEU A 6 1.87 -5.75 17.15
N ALA A 7 2.85 -6.14 16.33
CA ALA A 7 3.80 -5.22 15.72
C ALA A 7 3.08 -4.15 14.89
N THR A 8 3.62 -2.93 14.89
CA THR A 8 3.03 -1.83 14.11
C THR A 8 3.15 -2.15 12.62
N TRP A 9 2.01 -2.26 11.95
CA TRP A 9 1.92 -2.47 10.52
C TRP A 9 1.89 -1.12 9.78
N VAL A 10 2.82 -0.90 8.86
CA VAL A 10 3.00 0.39 8.18
C VAL A 10 3.03 0.17 6.67
N ILE A 11 2.36 1.04 5.92
CA ILE A 11 2.51 1.14 4.46
C ILE A 11 3.23 2.44 4.12
N LYS A 12 4.34 2.36 3.39
CA LYS A 12 4.96 3.52 2.73
C LYS A 12 4.39 3.65 1.33
N LEU A 13 3.78 4.80 1.05
CA LEU A 13 3.19 5.14 -0.24
C LEU A 13 4.18 5.95 -1.06
N ALA A 14 4.29 5.62 -2.35
CA ALA A 14 5.18 6.29 -3.29
C ALA A 14 4.62 6.26 -4.71
N ASP A 15 5.35 6.88 -5.64
CA ASP A 15 5.04 6.93 -7.07
C ASP A 15 3.60 7.36 -7.34
N TYR A 16 3.22 8.51 -6.78
CA TYR A 16 1.92 9.09 -7.03
C TYR A 16 1.76 9.47 -8.51
N LYS A 17 0.62 9.11 -9.08
CA LYS A 17 0.23 9.44 -10.45
C LYS A 17 -1.14 10.06 -10.45
N GLU A 18 -1.32 11.07 -11.29
CA GLU A 18 -2.62 11.68 -11.51
C GLU A 18 -3.41 10.84 -12.52
N VAL A 19 -4.64 10.47 -12.16
CA VAL A 19 -5.58 9.74 -13.00
C VAL A 19 -6.93 10.43 -12.84
N ASN A 20 -7.46 11.00 -13.93
CA ASN A 20 -8.72 11.76 -13.92
C ASN A 20 -8.77 12.82 -12.81
N GLU A 21 -7.73 13.65 -12.69
CA GLU A 21 -7.60 14.71 -11.67
C GLU A 21 -7.49 14.21 -10.22
N ILE A 22 -7.36 12.89 -10.01
CA ILE A 22 -7.16 12.27 -8.70
C ILE A 22 -5.71 11.80 -8.59
N LEU A 23 -5.02 12.21 -7.53
CA LEU A 23 -3.65 11.78 -7.23
C LEU A 23 -3.67 10.44 -6.49
N ILE A 24 -3.16 9.38 -7.13
CA ILE A 24 -3.19 8.00 -6.62
C ILE A 24 -1.76 7.48 -6.41
N PRO A 25 -1.38 6.95 -5.23
CA PRO A 25 -0.09 6.27 -5.05
C PRO A 25 -0.07 4.97 -5.86
N THR A 26 1.00 4.71 -6.61
CA THR A 26 1.11 3.47 -7.42
C THR A 26 2.15 2.48 -6.93
N SER A 27 2.93 2.85 -5.91
CA SER A 27 3.88 1.96 -5.26
C SER A 27 3.65 1.93 -3.74
N PHE A 28 3.73 0.73 -3.18
CA PHE A 28 3.47 0.46 -1.78
C PHE A 28 4.56 -0.47 -1.24
N ASP A 29 5.19 -0.07 -0.14
CA ASP A 29 6.07 -0.95 0.63
C ASP A 29 5.44 -1.18 2.00
N VAL A 30 5.12 -2.44 2.27
CA VAL A 30 4.43 -2.85 3.49
C VAL A 30 5.45 -3.44 4.46
N LEU A 31 5.46 -2.88 5.66
CA LEU A 31 6.50 -3.04 6.64
C LEU A 31 5.92 -3.48 7.98
N TRP A 32 6.66 -4.34 8.66
CA TRP A 32 6.58 -4.45 10.10
C TRP A 32 7.56 -3.47 10.73
N ARG A 33 7.04 -2.53 11.53
CA ARG A 33 7.86 -1.65 12.35
C ARG A 33 8.04 -2.26 13.72
N LEU A 34 9.26 -2.73 13.97
CA LEU A 34 9.71 -3.31 15.23
C LEU A 34 10.72 -2.38 15.90
N GLU A 35 11.03 -2.61 17.17
CA GLU A 35 12.06 -1.83 17.88
C GLU A 35 13.43 -1.86 17.19
N LYS A 36 13.74 -2.98 16.52
CA LYS A 36 14.99 -3.17 15.77
C LYS A 36 15.02 -2.48 14.41
N GLY A 37 13.88 -1.94 13.95
CA GLY A 37 13.77 -1.24 12.67
C GLY A 37 12.53 -1.60 11.85
N ASP A 38 12.48 -1.06 10.64
CA ASP A 38 11.45 -1.33 9.65
C ASP A 38 11.85 -2.53 8.78
N PHE A 39 10.99 -3.56 8.73
CA PHE A 39 11.21 -4.75 7.92
C PHE A 39 10.15 -4.87 6.83
N SER A 40 10.56 -4.72 5.57
CA SER A 40 9.69 -4.92 4.41
C SER A 40 9.34 -6.39 4.25
N TYR A 41 8.04 -6.68 4.15
CA TYR A 41 7.56 -8.04 3.91
C TYR A 41 6.77 -8.17 2.60
N ALA A 42 6.22 -7.06 2.08
CA ALA A 42 5.51 -7.08 0.80
C ALA A 42 5.68 -5.74 0.07
N ARG A 43 5.83 -5.82 -1.25
CA ARG A 43 5.86 -4.65 -2.13
C ARG A 43 4.83 -4.81 -3.23
N PHE A 44 4.06 -3.76 -3.46
CA PHE A 44 3.04 -3.72 -4.49
C PHE A 44 3.32 -2.59 -5.46
N ASN A 45 3.10 -2.85 -6.74
CA ASN A 45 3.20 -1.86 -7.79
C ASN A 45 1.97 -1.99 -8.70
N LEU A 46 1.13 -0.95 -8.69
CA LEU A 46 -0.05 -0.88 -9.54
C LEU A 46 0.39 -0.66 -10.99
N LYS A 47 0.03 -1.61 -11.86
CA LYS A 47 0.33 -1.55 -13.29
C LYS A 47 -0.75 -0.85 -14.09
N ASN A 48 -2.01 -1.19 -13.82
CA ASN A 48 -3.17 -0.66 -14.52
C ASN A 48 -4.22 -0.20 -13.49
N ILE A 49 -4.86 0.94 -13.77
CA ILE A 49 -5.96 1.48 -12.99
C ILE A 49 -7.11 1.71 -13.98
N GLU A 50 -8.23 1.03 -13.74
CA GLU A 50 -9.47 1.22 -14.50
C GLU A 50 -10.48 1.92 -13.60
N TYR A 51 -11.13 2.96 -14.14
CA TYR A 51 -12.16 3.71 -13.44
C TYR A 51 -13.41 3.79 -14.32
N ASN A 52 -14.59 3.79 -13.70
CA ASN A 52 -15.88 3.88 -14.39
C ASN A 52 -16.06 2.84 -15.52
N ASN A 53 -15.77 1.57 -15.22
CA ASN A 53 -15.98 0.44 -16.14
C ASN A 53 -17.27 -0.34 -15.76
N PRO A 54 -18.46 0.10 -16.21
CA PRO A 54 -19.73 -0.55 -15.88
C PRO A 54 -19.90 -1.94 -16.52
N LYS A 55 -19.02 -2.34 -17.46
CA LYS A 55 -19.11 -3.64 -18.16
C LYS A 55 -18.76 -4.86 -17.29
N ALA A 56 -18.35 -4.65 -16.04
CA ALA A 56 -18.01 -5.71 -15.10
C ALA A 56 -19.24 -6.29 -14.34
N PHE A 57 -20.46 -5.86 -14.67
CA PHE A 57 -21.71 -6.29 -14.02
C PHE A 57 -22.76 -6.76 -15.04
#